data_AF-A0AAJ1ZR60-F1
#
_entry.id   AF-A0AAJ1ZR60-F1
#
_cell.length_a   1.000
_cell.length_b   1.000
_cell.length_c   1.000
_cell.angle_alpha   90.00
_cell.angle_beta   90.00
_cell.angle_gamma   90.00
#
_symmetry.space_group_name_H-M   'P 1'
#
loop_
_entity.id
_entity.type
_entity.pdbx_description
1 polymer ?
#
loop_
_entity_poly.entity_id
_entity_poly.type
_entity_poly.pdbx_seq_one_letter_code
_entity_poly.pdbx_strand_id
1 'polypeptide(L)'
;ADIVMANLDDFRGAGEPDSGTAFEVGFAVALGKPVWAYRSTEATLAQRVEAGATENEGAFCAGGYLIEDFGLSVNLMLACSAQIVVGGPPACLDAIRSLVDDGTPGFGGSGLAKR
;
A
#
# COMPACT_ATOMS: atom_id res chain seq x y z
N ALA A 1 1.02 -20.62 -2.28
CA ALA A 1 0.22 -19.48 -1.81
C ALA A 1 -0.62 -18.99 -2.97
N ASP A 2 -1.93 -19.00 -2.76
CA ASP A 2 -2.97 -18.59 -3.72
C ASP A 2 -3.23 -17.08 -3.66
N ILE A 3 -3.02 -16.48 -2.49
CA ILE A 3 -3.17 -15.04 -2.20
C ILE A 3 -1.99 -14.61 -1.31
N VAL A 4 -1.57 -13.35 -1.44
CA VAL A 4 -0.65 -12.71 -0.48
C VAL A 4 -1.40 -11.64 0.29
N MET A 5 -1.27 -11.65 1.61
CA MET A 5 -1.75 -10.59 2.51
C MET A 5 -0.54 -9.91 3.15
N ALA A 6 -0.31 -8.64 2.82
CA ALA A 6 0.88 -7.89 3.21
C ALA A 6 0.58 -6.86 4.32
N ASN A 7 1.48 -6.79 5.30
CA ASN A 7 1.47 -5.70 6.27
C ASN A 7 2.19 -4.49 5.69
N LEU A 8 1.48 -3.39 5.42
CA LEU A 8 2.09 -2.15 4.94
C LEU A 8 2.11 -1.04 6.00
N ASP A 9 1.98 -1.37 7.27
CA ASP A 9 2.24 -0.43 8.36
C ASP A 9 3.68 0.08 8.37
N ASP A 10 3.86 1.22 9.01
CA ASP A 10 5.13 1.92 9.11
C ASP A 10 6.19 1.02 9.78
N PHE A 11 7.30 0.82 9.09
CA PHE A 11 8.42 0.05 9.58
C PHE A 11 9.70 0.87 9.50
N ARG A 12 10.19 1.30 10.66
CA ARG A 12 11.42 2.10 10.82
C ARG A 12 11.41 3.45 10.06
N GLY A 13 10.23 3.96 9.70
CA GLY A 13 10.05 5.28 9.12
C GLY A 13 8.57 5.63 8.99
N ALA A 14 8.22 6.89 9.24
CA ALA A 14 6.87 7.37 8.98
C ALA A 14 6.61 7.33 7.48
N GLY A 15 5.49 6.75 7.04
CA GLY A 15 5.22 6.65 5.61
C GLY A 15 5.65 5.32 4.97
N GLU A 16 6.66 4.65 5.53
CA GLU A 16 7.44 3.63 4.83
C GLU A 16 7.15 2.21 5.32
N PRO A 17 6.62 1.31 4.45
CA PRO A 17 6.49 -0.11 4.75
C PRO A 17 7.84 -0.84 4.82
N ASP A 18 7.85 -2.06 5.35
CA ASP A 18 9.04 -2.91 5.30
C ASP A 18 9.45 -3.24 3.85
N SER A 19 10.71 -2.98 3.51
CA SER A 19 11.26 -3.25 2.17
C SER A 19 11.24 -4.73 1.78
N GLY A 20 11.35 -5.65 2.74
CA GLY A 20 11.21 -7.08 2.49
C GLY A 20 9.79 -7.43 2.05
N THR A 21 8.80 -6.87 2.75
CA THR A 21 7.40 -6.99 2.39
C THR A 21 7.10 -6.34 1.03
N ALA A 22 7.70 -5.18 0.72
CA ALA A 22 7.58 -4.56 -0.60
C ALA A 22 8.12 -5.46 -1.73
N PHE A 23 9.25 -6.14 -1.49
CA PHE A 23 9.80 -7.12 -2.42
C PHE A 23 8.85 -8.29 -2.66
N GLU A 24 8.29 -8.86 -1.58
CA GLU A 24 7.35 -9.98 -1.67
C GLU A 24 6.05 -9.60 -2.39
N VAL A 25 5.53 -8.38 -2.16
CA VAL A 25 4.40 -7.81 -2.90
C VAL A 25 4.72 -7.74 -4.39
N GLY A 26 5.84 -7.14 -4.77
CA GLY A 26 6.24 -7.04 -6.18
C GLY A 26 6.39 -8.42 -6.83
N PHE A 27 6.97 -9.39 -6.13
CA PHE A 27 7.12 -10.75 -6.62
C PHE A 27 5.77 -11.47 -6.80
N ALA A 28 4.84 -11.31 -5.86
CA ALA A 28 3.50 -11.88 -5.96
C ALA A 28 2.72 -11.29 -7.14
N VAL A 29 2.79 -9.97 -7.33
CA VAL A 29 2.19 -9.26 -8.46
C VAL A 29 2.76 -9.78 -9.79
N ALA A 30 4.08 -9.95 -9.88
CA ALA A 30 4.73 -10.48 -11.08
C ALA A 30 4.32 -11.92 -11.42
N LEU A 31 3.99 -12.73 -10.40
CA LEU A 31 3.44 -14.08 -10.57
C LEU A 31 1.93 -14.11 -10.86
N GLY A 32 1.27 -12.95 -10.98
CA GLY A 32 -0.17 -12.85 -11.21
C GLY A 32 -1.00 -13.27 -9.99
N LYS A 33 -0.41 -13.26 -8.79
CA LYS A 33 -1.13 -13.58 -7.56
C LYS A 33 -1.86 -12.35 -7.04
N PRO A 34 -3.11 -12.50 -6.57
CA PRO A 34 -3.81 -11.41 -5.91
C PRO A 34 -3.07 -11.00 -4.63
N VAL A 35 -2.87 -9.69 -4.49
CA VAL A 35 -2.26 -9.10 -3.31
C VAL A 35 -3.28 -8.23 -2.59
N TRP A 36 -3.50 -8.58 -1.33
CA TRP A 36 -4.19 -7.75 -0.36
C TRP A 36 -3.17 -7.17 0.60
N ALA A 37 -3.43 -5.99 1.09
CA ALA A 37 -2.57 -5.33 2.06
C ALA A 37 -3.43 -4.63 3.10
N TYR A 38 -2.86 -4.42 4.29
CA TYR A 38 -3.52 -3.62 5.31
C TYR A 38 -2.61 -2.54 5.87
N ARG A 39 -3.25 -1.49 6.37
CA ARG A 39 -2.63 -0.38 7.07
C ARG A 39 -3.52 0.10 8.21
N SER A 40 -2.93 0.41 9.34
CA SER A 40 -3.60 0.95 10.53
C SER A 40 -4.23 2.34 10.32
N THR A 41 -3.83 3.06 9.27
CA THR A 41 -4.24 4.44 9.02
C THR A 41 -4.55 4.69 7.55
N GLU A 42 -5.56 5.53 7.32
CA GLU A 42 -5.94 6.05 6.00
C GLU A 42 -5.12 7.28 5.58
N ALA A 43 -4.26 7.81 6.47
CA ALA A 43 -3.46 8.99 6.18
C ALA A 43 -2.57 8.79 4.95
N THR A 44 -2.54 9.81 4.10
CA THR A 44 -1.68 9.84 2.91
C THR A 44 -0.21 9.81 3.32
N LEU A 45 0.65 9.41 2.38
CA LEU A 45 2.10 9.42 2.56
C LEU A 45 2.59 10.83 2.89
N ALA A 46 2.10 11.84 2.17
CA ALA A 46 2.39 13.25 2.42
C ALA A 46 2.08 13.65 3.87
N GLN A 47 0.84 13.40 4.34
CA GLN A 47 0.45 13.70 5.72
C GLN A 47 1.31 12.99 6.77
N ARG A 48 1.75 11.75 6.50
CA ARG A 48 2.56 10.98 7.45
C ARG A 48 4.01 11.41 7.50
N VAL A 49 4.60 11.72 6.36
CA VAL A 49 6.00 12.18 6.29
C VAL A 49 6.10 13.63 6.78
N GLU A 50 5.12 14.49 6.48
CA GLU A 50 5.06 15.86 6.98
C GLU A 50 4.96 15.92 8.51
N ALA A 51 4.21 15.00 9.14
CA ALA A 51 4.16 14.91 10.59
C ALA A 51 5.53 14.64 11.24
N GLY A 52 6.51 14.14 10.46
CA GLY A 52 7.91 13.95 10.87
C GLY A 52 8.88 14.99 10.30
N ALA A 53 8.44 15.95 9.48
CA ALA A 53 9.29 16.95 8.85
C ALA A 53 9.55 18.14 9.77
N THR A 54 10.79 18.66 9.76
CA THR A 54 11.18 19.86 10.52
C THR A 54 10.92 21.12 9.70
N GLU A 55 9.78 21.78 9.92
CA GLU A 55 9.32 23.15 9.54
C GLU A 55 9.64 23.75 8.15
N ASN A 56 10.47 23.14 7.31
CA ASN A 56 10.96 23.68 6.06
C ASN A 56 10.45 22.85 4.87
N GLU A 57 9.62 23.52 4.07
CA GLU A 57 9.29 23.23 2.68
C GLU A 57 8.53 21.90 2.44
N GLY A 58 7.19 22.00 2.47
CA GLY A 58 6.30 20.97 1.94
C GLY A 58 6.71 20.54 0.52
N ALA A 59 6.46 19.27 0.22
CA ALA A 59 7.01 18.44 -0.87
C ALA A 59 8.35 17.72 -0.57
N PHE A 60 9.12 18.10 0.45
CA PHE A 60 10.34 17.38 0.84
C PHE A 60 10.29 16.87 2.28
N CYS A 61 10.86 15.69 2.53
CA CYS A 61 10.99 15.16 3.89
C CYS A 61 12.18 15.78 4.63
N ALA A 62 12.32 15.51 5.93
CA ALA A 62 13.47 15.97 6.73
C ALA A 62 14.85 15.56 6.16
N GLY A 63 14.90 14.53 5.33
CA GLY A 63 16.11 14.09 4.61
C GLY A 63 16.38 14.82 3.30
N GLY A 64 15.54 15.76 2.88
CA GLY A 64 15.64 16.47 1.60
C GLY A 64 15.19 15.65 0.39
N TYR A 65 14.46 14.55 0.59
CA TYR A 65 13.92 13.72 -0.49
C TYR A 65 12.49 14.14 -0.83
N LEU A 66 12.17 14.08 -2.11
CA LEU A 66 10.82 14.35 -2.61
C LEU A 66 9.82 13.35 -2.01
N ILE A 67 8.69 13.86 -1.53
CA ILE A 67 7.57 13.06 -1.05
C ILE A 67 6.60 12.81 -2.21
N GLU A 68 6.16 11.56 -2.38
CA GLU A 68 5.08 11.26 -3.31
C GLU A 68 3.75 11.80 -2.78
N ASP A 69 3.23 12.87 -3.41
CA ASP A 69 1.93 13.47 -3.09
C ASP A 69 0.88 13.13 -4.16
N PHE A 70 0.58 11.84 -4.27
CA PHE A 70 -0.48 11.33 -5.16
C PHE A 70 -1.81 11.11 -4.44
N GLY A 71 -1.93 11.54 -3.19
CA GLY A 71 -3.07 11.19 -2.32
C GLY A 71 -3.11 9.71 -1.93
N LEU A 72 -2.00 8.97 -2.06
CA LEU A 72 -1.87 7.55 -1.71
C LEU A 72 -1.28 7.39 -0.30
N SER A 73 -1.59 6.29 0.39
CA SER A 73 -1.15 6.06 1.78
C SER A 73 0.26 5.47 1.93
N VAL A 74 0.82 4.96 0.83
CA VAL A 74 2.17 4.37 0.68
C VAL A 74 2.70 4.66 -0.72
N ASN A 75 3.95 4.29 -0.97
CA ASN A 75 4.57 4.35 -2.29
C ASN A 75 3.64 3.83 -3.39
N LEU A 76 3.59 4.55 -4.52
CA LEU A 76 2.69 4.26 -5.65
C LEU A 76 2.79 2.82 -6.16
N MET A 77 3.99 2.22 -6.12
CA MET A 77 4.19 0.86 -6.61
C MET A 77 3.41 -0.16 -5.79
N LEU A 78 3.25 0.09 -4.48
CA LEU A 78 2.48 -0.78 -3.59
C LEU A 78 0.99 -0.42 -3.64
N ALA A 79 0.67 0.87 -3.55
CA ALA A 79 -0.71 1.36 -3.55
C ALA A 79 -1.49 0.99 -4.81
N CYS A 80 -0.83 0.96 -5.98
CA CYS A 80 -1.47 0.59 -7.23
C CYS A 80 -1.45 -0.93 -7.52
N SER A 81 -0.72 -1.72 -6.74
CA SER A 81 -0.54 -3.16 -6.99
C SER A 81 -1.25 -4.06 -5.98
N ALA A 82 -1.76 -3.51 -4.89
CA ALA A 82 -2.46 -4.25 -3.84
C ALA A 82 -3.83 -3.65 -3.52
N GLN A 83 -4.77 -4.50 -3.11
CA GLN A 83 -6.03 -4.05 -2.50
C GLN A 83 -5.77 -3.67 -1.04
N ILE A 84 -5.72 -2.37 -0.74
CA ILE A 84 -5.39 -1.87 0.60
C ILE A 84 -6.65 -1.74 1.46
N VAL A 85 -6.63 -2.38 2.63
CA VAL A 85 -7.67 -2.28 3.66
C VAL A 85 -7.16 -1.45 4.83
N VAL A 86 -7.93 -0.45 5.24
CA VAL A 86 -7.64 0.31 6.46
C VAL A 86 -8.12 -0.48 7.68
N GLY A 87 -7.26 -0.61 8.69
CA GLY A 87 -7.48 -1.42 9.88
C GLY A 87 -6.27 -2.32 10.16
N GLY A 88 -6.52 -3.60 10.40
CA GLY A 88 -5.47 -4.57 10.70
C GLY A 88 -5.70 -5.91 10.01
N PRO A 89 -4.90 -6.94 10.37
CA PRO A 89 -5.00 -8.26 9.78
C PRO A 89 -6.43 -8.85 9.78
N PRO A 90 -7.25 -8.71 10.85
CA PRO A 90 -8.62 -9.23 10.83
C PRO A 90 -9.50 -8.59 9.76
N ALA A 91 -9.47 -7.26 9.65
CA ALA A 91 -10.27 -6.53 8.65
C ALA A 91 -9.86 -6.90 7.22
N CYS A 92 -8.56 -7.09 6.99
CA CYS A 92 -8.06 -7.54 5.70
C CYS A 92 -8.51 -8.97 5.37
N LEU A 93 -8.50 -9.87 6.36
CA LEU A 93 -8.95 -11.23 6.18
C LEU A 93 -10.46 -11.30 5.90
N ASP A 94 -11.26 -10.47 6.59
CA ASP A 94 -12.70 -10.36 6.35
C ASP A 94 -12.99 -9.86 4.92
N ALA A 95 -12.21 -8.89 4.42
CA ALA A 95 -12.31 -8.39 3.05
C ALA A 95 -11.88 -9.43 1.99
N ILE A 96 -10.86 -10.23 2.27
CA ILE A 96 -10.49 -11.36 1.41
C ILE A 96 -11.63 -12.39 1.36
N ARG A 97 -12.22 -12.70 2.52
CA ARG A 97 -13.29 -13.68 2.63
C ARG A 97 -14.53 -13.27 1.85
N SER A 98 -14.97 -12.01 1.95
CA SER A 98 -16.16 -11.55 1.24
C SER A 98 -16.01 -11.70 -0.28
N LEU A 99 -14.82 -11.47 -0.83
CA LEU A 99 -14.55 -11.65 -2.26
C LEU A 99 -14.60 -13.13 -2.70
N VAL A 100 -14.19 -14.06 -1.83
CA VAL A 100 -14.24 -15.50 -2.10
C VAL A 100 -15.69 -16.02 -2.07
N ASP A 101 -16.48 -15.53 -1.12
CA ASP A 101 -17.89 -15.91 -0.96
C ASP A 101 -18.75 -15.40 -2.15
N ASP A 102 -18.37 -14.28 -2.78
CA ASP A 102 -19.02 -13.71 -3.96
C ASP A 102 -18.62 -14.37 -5.30
N GLY A 103 -17.81 -15.45 -5.27
CA GLY A 103 -17.65 -16.39 -6.39
C GLY A 103 -17.05 -15.86 -7.71
N THR A 104 -16.40 -14.69 -7.71
CA THR A 104 -15.93 -14.06 -8.96
C THR A 104 -14.40 -14.06 -9.08
N PRO A 105 -13.78 -14.81 -10.02
CA PRO A 105 -12.38 -14.61 -10.37
C PRO A 105 -12.28 -13.43 -11.33
N GLY A 106 -12.22 -12.21 -10.78
CA GLY A 106 -12.17 -10.97 -11.56
C GLY A 106 -11.07 -10.02 -11.09
N PHE A 107 -9.79 -10.38 -11.26
CA PHE A 107 -8.71 -9.39 -11.17
C PHE A 107 -8.52 -8.73 -12.55
N GLY A 108 -9.43 -7.83 -12.87
CA GLY A 108 -9.17 -6.78 -13.84
C GLY A 108 -8.32 -5.73 -13.16
N GLY A 109 -6.99 -5.81 -13.33
CA GLY A 109 -6.16 -4.64 -13.11
C GLY A 109 -6.73 -3.53 -14.00
N SER A 110 -7.25 -2.47 -13.40
CA SER A 110 -7.40 -1.21 -14.11
C SER A 110 -5.98 -0.69 -14.35
N GLY A 111 -5.31 -1.30 -15.34
CA GLY A 111 -4.12 -0.71 -15.92
C GLY A 111 -4.52 0.69 -16.28
N LEU A 112 -3.82 1.66 -15.68
CA LEU A 112 -3.93 3.07 -16.04
C LEU A 112 -4.05 3.13 -17.56
N ALA A 113 -5.21 3.58 -18.04
CA ALA A 113 -5.38 3.93 -19.43
C ALA A 113 -4.22 4.88 -19.76
N LYS A 114 -3.28 4.39 -20.58
CA LYS A 114 -2.23 5.23 -21.15
C LYS A 114 -2.96 6.36 -21.87
N ARG A 115 -2.84 7.57 -21.32
CA ARG A 115 -3.19 8.79 -22.05
C ARG A 115 -2.19 8.99 -23.18
#